data_AF-A0A661NE62-F1
#
_entry.id   AF-A0A661NE62-F1
#
_cell.length_a   1.000
_cell.length_b   1.000
_cell.length_c   1.000
_cell.angle_alpha   90.00
_cell.angle_beta   90.00
_cell.angle_gamma   90.00
#
_symmetry.space_group_name_H-M   'P 1'
#
loop_
_entity.id
_entity.type
_entity.pdbx_description
1 polymer ?
#
loop_
_entity_poly.entity_id
_entity_poly.type
_entity_poly.pdbx_seq_one_letter_code
_entity_poly.pdbx_strand_id
1 'polypeptide(L)'
;MLRFLSERRGWVVAGFVALVLVVGLWMWGAPRAAARASTLMSDRLGVDAHIDLARLSLGGVELAGVELRGRHGGFVVRIDQVDAQMSLLRAVFSGTKSVRGVSARGIDVTVDLTHEGLDDSIAELRSQAFGTTSTRSVGSASTPGGGRTYAIDELSVHVVDSHGPLVSMTNVSLHKKRDDVLASVVNTLLGDKHTDHAAVGPSKLALSRREGEWKLRELEIDGASVRSLHDGEGKERPLASRLRQALSSLRPNTGTGTGTDTGTGTGTGT
;
A
#
# COMPACT_ATOMS: atom_id res chain seq x y z
N MET A 1 21.66 14.85 -11.80
CA MET A 1 21.73 14.73 -10.32
C MET A 1 20.31 14.66 -9.70
N LEU A 2 19.43 13.79 -10.23
CA LEU A 2 18.01 13.67 -9.86
C LEU A 2 17.59 12.21 -9.53
N ARG A 3 18.58 11.34 -9.26
CA ARG A 3 18.36 9.88 -9.23
C ARG A 3 18.23 9.25 -7.84
N PHE A 4 18.25 10.03 -6.75
CA PHE A 4 18.32 9.50 -5.38
C PHE A 4 17.16 9.89 -4.45
N LEU A 5 16.14 10.61 -4.93
CA LEU A 5 15.01 11.07 -4.10
C LEU A 5 13.69 10.34 -4.32
N SER A 6 13.53 9.55 -5.40
CA SER A 6 12.30 8.79 -5.67
C SER A 6 12.30 7.37 -5.07
N GLU A 7 13.44 6.90 -4.56
CA GLU A 7 13.66 5.47 -4.31
C GLU A 7 13.19 4.95 -2.94
N ARG A 8 12.80 5.84 -2.00
CA ARG A 8 12.39 5.42 -0.63
C ARG A 8 10.92 5.64 -0.27
N ARG A 9 10.12 6.31 -1.11
CA ARG A 9 8.77 6.79 -0.71
C ARG A 9 7.61 6.07 -1.41
N GLY A 10 7.77 5.65 -2.66
CA GLY A 10 6.79 4.77 -3.33
C GLY A 10 6.71 3.37 -2.70
N TRP A 11 7.77 2.94 -2.01
CA TRP A 11 7.82 1.67 -1.26
C TRP A 11 6.87 1.61 -0.07
N VAL A 12 6.41 2.75 0.46
CA VAL A 12 5.50 2.74 1.61
C VAL A 12 4.09 2.38 1.16
N VAL A 13 3.61 2.95 0.05
CA VAL A 13 2.31 2.62 -0.53
C VAL A 13 2.34 1.24 -1.17
N ALA A 14 3.38 0.91 -1.95
CA ALA A 14 3.55 -0.42 -2.51
C ALA A 14 3.78 -1.49 -1.43
N GLY A 15 4.49 -1.14 -0.36
CA GLY A 15 4.71 -1.99 0.81
C GLY A 15 3.43 -2.16 1.63
N PHE A 16 2.59 -1.13 1.71
CA PHE A 16 1.28 -1.18 2.35
C PHE A 16 0.32 -2.09 1.56
N VAL A 17 0.22 -1.92 0.25
CA VAL A 17 -0.57 -2.82 -0.62
C VAL A 17 -0.03 -4.26 -0.54
N ALA A 18 1.30 -4.45 -0.59
CA ALA A 18 1.91 -5.76 -0.45
C ALA A 18 1.70 -6.36 0.95
N LEU A 19 1.66 -5.55 2.00
CA LEU A 19 1.42 -5.99 3.37
C LEU A 19 -0.05 -6.37 3.58
N VAL A 20 -1.00 -5.58 3.06
CA VAL A 20 -2.43 -5.94 3.04
C VAL A 20 -2.62 -7.29 2.34
N LEU A 21 -1.94 -7.50 1.22
CA LEU A 21 -1.95 -8.78 0.51
C LEU A 21 -1.28 -9.91 1.29
N VAL A 22 -0.15 -9.67 1.95
CA VAL A 22 0.56 -10.67 2.76
C VAL A 22 -0.22 -11.05 4.01
N VAL A 23 -0.90 -10.10 4.65
CA VAL A 23 -1.73 -10.33 5.85
C VAL A 23 -3.03 -11.02 5.47
N GLY A 24 -3.68 -10.58 4.39
CA GLY A 24 -4.80 -11.31 3.76
C GLY A 24 -4.43 -12.76 3.45
N LEU A 25 -3.22 -12.99 2.97
CA LEU A 25 -2.69 -14.32 2.67
C LEU A 25 -2.38 -15.17 3.92
N TRP A 26 -2.02 -14.54 5.04
CA TRP A 26 -1.64 -15.23 6.27
C TRP A 26 -2.85 -15.68 7.10
N MET A 27 -3.96 -14.95 7.04
CA MET A 27 -5.20 -15.27 7.76
C MET A 27 -5.89 -16.55 7.29
N TRP A 28 -5.56 -17.06 6.10
CA TRP A 28 -6.15 -18.29 5.58
C TRP A 28 -5.62 -19.59 6.21
N GLY A 29 -4.66 -19.51 7.14
CA GLY A 29 -4.15 -20.69 7.85
C GLY A 29 -5.11 -21.30 8.89
N ALA A 30 -6.27 -20.70 9.16
CA ALA A 30 -7.22 -21.16 10.18
C ALA A 30 -8.60 -21.52 9.58
N PRO A 31 -9.09 -22.78 9.66
CA PRO A 31 -10.20 -23.27 8.81
C PRO A 31 -11.62 -22.82 9.21
N ARG A 32 -11.82 -21.80 10.04
CA ARG A 32 -13.17 -21.43 10.51
C ARG A 32 -13.36 -19.92 10.69
N ALA A 33 -14.38 -19.42 9.99
CA ALA A 33 -15.16 -18.20 10.22
C ALA A 33 -14.69 -16.91 9.53
N ALA A 34 -15.44 -16.49 8.51
CA ALA A 34 -15.43 -15.12 7.98
C ALA A 34 -15.69 -14.08 9.09
N ALA A 35 -16.52 -14.41 10.08
CA ALA A 35 -16.76 -13.57 11.27
C ALA A 35 -15.55 -13.47 12.22
N ARG A 36 -14.62 -14.45 12.21
CA ARG A 36 -13.34 -14.32 12.93
C ARG A 36 -12.28 -13.62 12.08
N ALA A 37 -12.38 -13.72 10.76
CA ALA A 37 -11.49 -13.02 9.84
C ALA A 37 -11.67 -11.51 9.96
N SER A 38 -12.90 -11.00 10.01
CA SER A 38 -13.16 -9.57 10.21
C SER A 38 -12.63 -9.07 11.56
N THR A 39 -12.90 -9.78 12.66
CA THR A 39 -12.40 -9.40 13.98
C THR A 39 -10.87 -9.47 14.07
N LEU A 40 -10.24 -10.49 13.47
CA LEU A 40 -8.78 -10.61 13.44
C LEU A 40 -8.13 -9.59 12.52
N MET A 41 -8.77 -9.21 11.41
CA MET A 41 -8.34 -8.10 10.56
C MET A 41 -8.39 -6.80 11.35
N SER A 42 -9.49 -6.52 12.04
CA SER A 42 -9.62 -5.31 12.83
C SER A 42 -8.61 -5.24 13.95
N ASP A 43 -8.43 -6.31 14.71
CA ASP A 43 -7.51 -6.32 15.84
C ASP A 43 -6.03 -6.30 15.44
N ARG A 44 -5.68 -6.65 14.20
CA ARG A 44 -4.28 -6.73 13.74
C ARG A 44 -3.86 -5.70 12.70
N LEU A 45 -4.80 -5.07 12.02
CA LEU A 45 -4.52 -4.00 11.08
C LEU A 45 -5.00 -2.64 11.57
N GLY A 46 -5.80 -2.59 12.64
CA GLY A 46 -6.41 -1.34 13.09
C GLY A 46 -7.42 -0.80 12.07
N VAL A 47 -8.05 -1.68 11.30
CA VAL A 47 -9.03 -1.32 10.26
C VAL A 47 -10.32 -2.11 10.42
N ASP A 48 -11.46 -1.46 10.28
CA ASP A 48 -12.74 -2.15 10.24
C ASP A 48 -12.86 -2.89 8.91
N ALA A 49 -12.99 -4.22 8.98
CA ALA A 49 -13.06 -5.08 7.81
C ALA A 49 -14.47 -5.66 7.65
N HIS A 50 -15.06 -5.46 6.48
CA HIS A 50 -16.30 -6.06 6.05
C HIS A 50 -16.04 -6.99 4.85
N ILE A 51 -16.71 -8.13 4.82
CA ILE A 51 -16.60 -9.10 3.74
C ILE A 51 -18.01 -9.56 3.41
N ASP A 52 -18.47 -9.26 2.20
CA ASP A 52 -19.81 -9.63 1.76
C ASP A 52 -19.95 -11.15 1.59
N LEU A 53 -18.95 -11.79 0.97
CA LEU A 53 -19.01 -13.19 0.62
C LEU A 53 -17.64 -13.87 0.66
N ALA A 54 -17.61 -15.11 1.17
CA ALA A 54 -16.45 -15.99 1.12
C ALA A 54 -16.85 -17.37 0.57
N ARG A 55 -16.20 -17.81 -0.51
CA ARG A 55 -16.48 -19.09 -1.19
C ARG A 55 -15.23 -19.95 -1.24
N LEU A 56 -15.35 -21.19 -0.78
CA LEU A 56 -14.34 -22.23 -0.95
C LEU A 56 -14.52 -22.86 -2.34
N SER A 57 -13.45 -22.86 -3.14
CA SER A 57 -13.42 -23.53 -4.44
C SER A 57 -12.47 -24.72 -4.39
N LEU A 58 -12.57 -25.62 -5.37
CA LEU A 58 -11.78 -26.86 -5.42
C LEU A 58 -10.26 -26.61 -5.52
N GLY A 59 -9.80 -25.36 -5.72
CA GLY A 59 -8.39 -25.00 -5.87
C GLY A 59 -7.95 -23.83 -5.00
N GLY A 60 -8.78 -23.37 -4.08
CA GLY A 60 -8.48 -22.15 -3.35
C GLY A 60 -9.72 -21.52 -2.75
N VAL A 61 -9.62 -20.22 -2.51
CA VAL A 61 -10.69 -19.49 -1.87
C VAL A 61 -10.86 -18.12 -2.47
N GLU A 62 -12.11 -17.72 -2.60
CA GLU A 62 -12.57 -16.50 -3.24
C GLU A 62 -13.27 -15.65 -2.17
N LEU A 63 -12.84 -14.41 -2.01
CA LEU A 63 -13.57 -13.38 -1.28
C LEU A 63 -14.16 -12.42 -2.29
N ALA A 64 -15.40 -12.01 -2.07
CA ALA A 64 -16.04 -10.96 -2.85
C ALA A 64 -16.58 -9.87 -1.94
N GLY A 65 -16.50 -8.62 -2.40
CA GLY A 65 -16.97 -7.45 -1.67
C GLY A 65 -16.23 -7.25 -0.35
N VAL A 66 -14.90 -7.16 -0.40
CA VAL A 66 -14.09 -6.85 0.78
C VAL A 66 -13.99 -5.34 0.90
N GLU A 67 -14.38 -4.80 2.05
CA GLU A 67 -14.22 -3.39 2.38
C GLU A 67 -13.40 -3.24 3.65
N LEU A 68 -12.34 -2.44 3.60
CA LEU A 68 -11.48 -2.10 4.73
C LEU A 68 -11.60 -0.60 4.98
N ARG A 69 -11.86 -0.20 6.22
CA ARG A 69 -11.94 1.22 6.61
C ARG A 69 -10.98 1.48 7.76
N GLY A 70 -10.26 2.61 7.73
CA GLY A 70 -9.50 3.04 8.90
C GLY A 70 -10.42 3.19 10.10
N ARG A 71 -10.04 2.67 11.28
CA ARG A 71 -10.87 2.76 12.51
C ARG A 71 -11.19 4.20 12.91
N HIS A 72 -10.29 5.11 12.63
CA HIS A 72 -10.46 6.53 12.88
C HIS A 72 -10.92 7.30 11.63
N GLY A 73 -11.24 6.60 10.54
CA GLY A 73 -11.71 7.18 9.28
C GLY A 73 -10.61 7.70 8.35
N GLY A 74 -11.00 8.44 7.30
CA GLY A 74 -10.08 9.06 6.34
C GLY A 74 -9.48 8.10 5.29
N PHE A 75 -9.68 6.80 5.43
CA PHE A 75 -9.14 5.80 4.51
C PHE A 75 -10.13 4.66 4.29
N VAL A 76 -10.36 4.31 3.02
CA VAL A 76 -11.22 3.19 2.62
C VAL A 76 -10.56 2.41 1.48
N VAL A 77 -10.56 1.08 1.57
CA VAL A 77 -10.20 0.17 0.47
C VAL A 77 -11.40 -0.71 0.19
N ARG A 78 -11.81 -0.79 -1.06
CA ARG A 78 -12.81 -1.72 -1.54
C ARG A 78 -12.15 -2.67 -2.51
N ILE A 79 -12.47 -3.94 -2.44
CA ILE A 79 -11.94 -4.97 -3.31
C ILE A 79 -13.10 -5.82 -3.77
N ASP A 80 -13.39 -5.78 -5.07
CA ASP A 80 -14.49 -6.54 -5.64
C ASP A 80 -14.27 -8.04 -5.49
N GLN A 81 -13.06 -8.52 -5.79
CA GLN A 81 -12.72 -9.93 -5.72
C GLN A 81 -11.28 -10.18 -5.30
N VAL A 82 -11.07 -11.18 -4.43
CA VAL A 82 -9.76 -11.71 -4.06
C VAL A 82 -9.76 -13.22 -4.20
N ASP A 83 -8.90 -13.77 -5.05
CA ASP A 83 -8.70 -15.21 -5.18
C ASP A 83 -7.34 -15.63 -4.64
N ALA A 84 -7.33 -16.60 -3.74
CA ALA A 84 -6.12 -17.23 -3.24
C ALA A 84 -6.07 -18.68 -3.76
N GLN A 85 -5.15 -18.97 -4.69
CA GLN A 85 -4.95 -20.31 -5.22
C GLN A 85 -4.03 -21.13 -4.32
N MET A 86 -4.53 -22.28 -3.86
CA MET A 86 -3.81 -23.19 -2.98
C MET A 86 -3.66 -24.58 -3.62
N SER A 87 -2.49 -25.19 -3.44
CA SER A 87 -2.30 -26.59 -3.81
C SER A 87 -2.85 -27.50 -2.71
N LEU A 88 -4.02 -28.12 -2.92
CA LEU A 88 -4.63 -29.09 -2.00
C LEU A 88 -3.64 -30.16 -1.50
N LEU A 89 -2.86 -30.74 -2.41
CA LEU A 89 -1.84 -31.75 -2.09
C LEU A 89 -0.71 -31.26 -1.17
N ARG A 90 -0.45 -29.95 -1.11
CA ARG A 90 0.53 -29.36 -0.18
C ARG A 90 -0.12 -28.78 1.07
N ALA A 91 -1.39 -28.38 1.01
CA ALA A 91 -2.12 -27.81 2.14
C ALA A 91 -2.16 -28.80 3.32
N VAL A 92 -2.32 -30.09 3.02
CA VAL A 92 -2.32 -31.18 4.02
C VAL A 92 -0.94 -31.38 4.67
N PHE A 93 0.16 -31.16 3.93
CA PHE A 93 1.53 -31.49 4.40
C PHE A 93 2.38 -30.29 4.81
N SER A 94 1.99 -29.06 4.45
CA SER A 94 2.89 -27.89 4.57
C SER A 94 2.19 -26.57 4.94
N GLY A 95 0.89 -26.59 5.26
CA GLY A 95 0.16 -25.42 5.74
C GLY A 95 0.26 -24.22 4.80
N THR A 96 0.61 -23.04 5.34
CA THR A 96 0.69 -21.75 4.62
C THR A 96 1.74 -21.69 3.50
N LYS A 97 2.66 -22.66 3.39
CA LYS A 97 3.60 -22.79 2.26
C LYS A 97 2.95 -23.30 0.97
N SER A 98 1.63 -23.53 0.99
CA SER A 98 0.87 -24.13 -0.11
C SER A 98 0.22 -23.13 -1.05
N VAL A 99 0.24 -21.84 -0.70
CA VAL A 99 -0.30 -20.79 -1.56
C VAL A 99 0.62 -20.60 -2.77
N ARG A 100 0.08 -20.84 -3.96
CA ARG A 100 0.80 -20.71 -5.23
C ARG A 100 0.62 -19.34 -5.85
N GLY A 101 -0.53 -18.72 -5.65
CA GLY A 101 -0.74 -17.35 -6.05
C GLY A 101 -1.95 -16.67 -5.43
N VAL A 102 -1.95 -15.35 -5.55
CA VAL A 102 -3.01 -14.45 -5.10
C VAL A 102 -3.36 -13.54 -6.26
N SER A 103 -4.63 -13.42 -6.59
CA SER A 103 -5.16 -12.38 -7.47
C SER A 103 -6.13 -11.51 -6.68
N ALA A 104 -6.10 -10.21 -6.94
CA ALA A 104 -7.11 -9.28 -6.47
C ALA A 104 -7.55 -8.42 -7.65
N ARG A 105 -8.84 -8.17 -7.77
CA ARG A 105 -9.45 -7.41 -8.86
C ARG A 105 -10.41 -6.37 -8.33
N GLY A 106 -10.51 -5.25 -9.03
CA GLY A 106 -11.44 -4.17 -8.71
C GLY A 106 -11.10 -3.56 -7.35
N ILE A 107 -9.83 -3.21 -7.16
CA ILE A 107 -9.38 -2.57 -5.92
C ILE A 107 -9.60 -1.07 -6.07
N ASP A 108 -10.40 -0.47 -5.19
CA ASP A 108 -10.57 0.97 -5.12
C ASP A 108 -10.05 1.48 -3.77
N VAL A 109 -9.04 2.33 -3.80
CA VAL A 109 -8.42 2.92 -2.61
C VAL A 109 -8.75 4.39 -2.58
N THR A 110 -9.46 4.83 -1.55
CA THR A 110 -9.76 6.24 -1.31
C THR A 110 -9.08 6.72 -0.02
N VAL A 111 -8.31 7.79 -0.13
CA VAL A 111 -7.66 8.48 0.99
C VAL A 111 -8.19 9.92 1.04
N ASP A 112 -8.83 10.28 2.14
CA ASP A 112 -9.30 11.64 2.42
C ASP A 112 -8.38 12.30 3.44
N LEU A 113 -7.54 13.21 2.95
CA LEU A 113 -6.58 13.97 3.75
C LEU A 113 -7.22 15.02 4.66
N THR A 114 -8.53 15.27 4.52
CA THR A 114 -9.25 16.23 5.36
C THR A 114 -9.81 15.62 6.63
N HIS A 115 -9.88 14.30 6.69
CA HIS A 115 -10.47 13.61 7.80
C HIS A 115 -9.55 13.65 9.02
N GLU A 116 -10.07 14.13 10.15
CA GLU A 116 -9.29 14.36 11.37
C GLU A 116 -8.62 13.07 11.90
N GLY A 117 -9.26 11.91 11.73
CA GLY A 117 -8.71 10.62 12.16
C GLY A 117 -7.88 9.87 11.11
N LEU A 118 -7.51 10.50 9.99
CA LEU A 118 -6.62 9.85 9.01
C LEU A 118 -5.25 9.55 9.63
N ASP A 119 -4.66 10.52 10.32
CA ASP A 119 -3.31 10.38 10.88
C ASP A 119 -3.26 9.27 11.93
N ASP A 120 -4.29 9.19 12.78
CA ASP A 120 -4.46 8.12 13.77
C ASP A 120 -4.67 6.76 13.10
N SER A 121 -5.50 6.67 12.06
CA SER A 121 -5.68 5.44 11.28
C SER A 121 -4.37 4.97 10.64
N ILE A 122 -3.58 5.88 10.05
CA ILE A 122 -2.28 5.56 9.46
C ILE A 122 -1.27 5.15 10.53
N ALA A 123 -1.28 5.82 11.70
CA ALA A 123 -0.39 5.51 12.81
C ALA A 123 -0.71 4.14 13.40
N GLU A 124 -1.98 3.83 13.65
CA GLU A 124 -2.44 2.53 14.14
C GLU A 124 -2.05 1.44 13.15
N LEU A 125 -2.40 1.63 11.88
CA LEU A 125 -2.04 0.71 10.80
C LEU A 125 -0.53 0.48 10.74
N ARG A 126 0.29 1.53 10.83
CA ARG A 126 1.75 1.41 10.85
C ARG A 126 2.25 0.66 12.08
N SER A 127 1.72 0.99 13.25
CA SER A 127 2.13 0.35 14.52
C SER A 127 1.87 -1.15 14.49
N GLN A 128 0.74 -1.59 13.92
CA GLN A 128 0.39 -2.99 13.86
C GLN A 128 1.06 -3.72 12.68
N ALA A 129 1.19 -3.04 11.53
CA ALA A 129 1.88 -3.54 10.35
C ALA A 129 3.38 -3.78 10.56
N PHE A 130 4.06 -2.86 11.26
CA PHE A 130 5.52 -2.87 11.40
C PHE A 130 5.98 -3.23 12.81
N GLY A 131 5.17 -3.01 13.85
CA GLY A 131 5.53 -3.22 15.26
C GLY A 131 5.58 -4.69 15.71
N THR A 132 5.04 -5.63 14.93
CA THR A 132 5.11 -7.07 15.24
C THR A 132 6.36 -7.76 14.71
N THR A 133 7.32 -7.03 14.12
CA THR A 133 8.58 -7.60 13.61
C THR A 133 9.72 -7.49 14.63
N SER A 134 9.49 -7.90 15.88
CA SER A 134 10.56 -8.19 16.83
C SER A 134 10.71 -9.70 16.99
N THR A 135 11.91 -10.20 16.67
CA THR A 135 12.46 -11.55 16.92
C THR A 135 12.08 -12.69 15.97
N ARG A 136 12.72 -12.74 14.79
CA ARG A 136 13.55 -13.88 14.35
C ARG A 136 14.17 -13.58 12.99
N SER A 137 15.43 -13.12 12.99
CA SER A 137 16.34 -13.37 11.88
C SER A 137 16.63 -14.87 11.85
N VAL A 138 15.73 -15.65 11.26
CA VAL A 138 16.15 -16.95 10.74
C VAL A 138 16.95 -16.63 9.49
N GLY A 139 18.26 -16.78 9.57
CA GLY A 139 19.13 -16.89 8.40
C GLY A 139 18.57 -18.00 7.51
N SER A 140 17.73 -17.62 6.56
CA SER A 140 17.19 -18.55 5.59
C SER A 140 18.22 -18.64 4.48
N ALA A 141 19.07 -19.66 4.59
CA ALA A 141 19.78 -20.21 3.45
C ALA A 141 18.81 -20.24 2.25
N SER A 142 19.21 -19.57 1.18
CA SER A 142 18.44 -19.41 -0.06
C SER A 142 18.28 -20.77 -0.74
N THR A 143 17.31 -21.55 -0.26
CA THR A 143 16.78 -22.69 -1.01
C THR A 143 15.94 -22.10 -2.16
N PRO A 144 16.09 -22.58 -3.42
CA PRO A 144 15.34 -22.06 -4.57
C PRO A 144 13.85 -22.38 -4.44
N GLY A 145 13.12 -21.58 -3.67
CA GLY A 145 11.70 -21.72 -3.46
C GLY A 145 10.94 -21.30 -4.71
N GLY A 146 10.17 -22.22 -5.31
CA GLY A 146 9.31 -21.96 -6.46
C GLY A 146 8.53 -20.66 -6.30
N GLY A 147 8.80 -19.69 -7.18
CA GLY A 147 8.35 -18.31 -7.01
C GLY A 147 6.82 -18.19 -6.99
N ARG A 148 6.31 -17.45 -5.99
CA ARG A 148 4.90 -17.14 -5.82
C ARG A 148 4.42 -16.19 -6.92
N THR A 149 3.16 -16.34 -7.33
CA THR A 149 2.50 -15.47 -8.30
C THR A 149 1.57 -14.49 -7.59
N TYR A 150 1.61 -13.22 -7.95
CA TYR A 150 0.70 -12.20 -7.45
C TYR A 150 0.12 -11.45 -8.65
N ALA A 151 -1.16 -11.18 -8.64
CA ALA A 151 -1.82 -10.36 -9.64
C ALA A 151 -2.73 -9.35 -8.92
N ILE A 152 -2.64 -8.10 -9.34
CA ILE A 152 -3.56 -7.04 -8.98
C ILE A 152 -4.06 -6.49 -10.30
N ASP A 153 -5.36 -6.50 -10.48
CA ASP A 153 -6.02 -6.01 -11.69
C ASP A 153 -7.01 -4.91 -11.30
N GLU A 154 -7.13 -3.90 -12.16
CA GLU A 154 -8.12 -2.83 -11.99
C GLU A 154 -7.99 -2.08 -10.63
N LEU A 155 -6.76 -1.80 -10.20
CA LEU A 155 -6.52 -0.95 -9.03
C LEU A 155 -6.74 0.52 -9.39
N SER A 156 -7.61 1.18 -8.63
CA SER A 156 -7.81 2.62 -8.65
C SER A 156 -7.40 3.20 -7.30
N VAL A 157 -6.71 4.35 -7.35
CA VAL A 157 -6.23 5.05 -6.16
C VAL A 157 -6.65 6.50 -6.28
N HIS A 158 -7.38 6.98 -5.29
CA HIS A 158 -7.90 8.33 -5.19
C HIS A 158 -7.42 8.95 -3.88
N VAL A 159 -6.76 10.10 -3.98
CA VAL A 159 -6.35 10.90 -2.84
C VAL A 159 -7.02 12.26 -2.99
N VAL A 160 -7.76 12.67 -1.96
CA VAL A 160 -8.55 13.90 -1.93
C VAL A 160 -8.07 14.76 -0.75
N ASP A 161 -8.03 16.07 -0.94
CA ASP A 161 -7.82 17.04 0.13
C ASP A 161 -8.99 18.04 0.20
N SER A 162 -8.86 19.09 1.02
CA SER A 162 -9.93 20.07 1.24
C SER A 162 -10.27 20.92 0.01
N HIS A 163 -9.44 20.83 -1.03
CA HIS A 163 -9.60 21.56 -2.28
C HIS A 163 -9.90 20.59 -3.45
N GLY A 164 -10.28 19.33 -3.15
CA GLY A 164 -10.70 18.34 -4.13
C GLY A 164 -9.62 17.29 -4.45
N PRO A 165 -9.71 16.62 -5.62
CA PRO A 165 -8.78 15.55 -6.00
C PRO A 165 -7.33 16.05 -6.04
N LEU A 166 -6.44 15.33 -5.37
CA LEU A 166 -5.01 15.58 -5.34
C LEU A 166 -4.26 14.61 -6.26
N VAL A 167 -4.63 13.33 -6.19
CA VAL A 167 -4.05 12.25 -7.00
C VAL A 167 -5.17 11.29 -7.39
N SER A 168 -5.21 10.91 -8.66
CA SER A 168 -5.99 9.77 -9.14
C SER A 168 -5.16 8.90 -10.05
N MET A 169 -5.18 7.59 -9.79
CA MET A 169 -4.61 6.56 -10.65
C MET A 169 -5.74 5.59 -10.96
N THR A 170 -5.88 5.21 -12.22
CA THR A 170 -6.99 4.33 -12.64
C THR A 170 -6.47 3.18 -13.49
N ASN A 171 -7.08 2.02 -13.32
CA ASN A 171 -6.73 0.78 -14.01
C ASN A 171 -5.23 0.45 -13.87
N VAL A 172 -4.71 0.55 -12.65
CA VAL A 172 -3.38 0.05 -12.31
C VAL A 172 -3.45 -1.46 -12.28
N SER A 173 -2.52 -2.13 -12.96
CA SER A 173 -2.31 -3.56 -12.82
C SER A 173 -0.88 -3.86 -12.38
N LEU A 174 -0.73 -4.91 -11.59
CA LEU A 174 0.56 -5.38 -11.10
C LEU A 174 0.56 -6.91 -11.10
N HIS A 175 1.35 -7.49 -11.99
CA HIS A 175 1.55 -8.94 -12.08
C HIS A 175 2.98 -9.28 -11.71
N LYS A 176 3.17 -10.02 -10.63
CA LYS A 176 4.44 -10.63 -10.28
C LYS A 176 4.36 -12.12 -10.54
N LYS A 177 5.21 -12.64 -11.42
CA LYS A 177 5.36 -14.07 -11.68
C LYS A 177 6.80 -14.47 -11.41
N ARG A 178 7.04 -15.14 -10.27
CA ARG A 178 8.39 -15.54 -9.84
C ARG A 178 9.33 -14.32 -9.76
N ASP A 179 10.26 -14.22 -10.71
CA ASP A 179 11.29 -13.21 -10.81
C ASP A 179 10.95 -12.14 -11.85
N ASP A 180 9.77 -12.16 -12.44
CA ASP A 180 9.28 -11.10 -13.33
C ASP A 180 8.18 -10.29 -12.63
N VAL A 181 8.20 -8.98 -12.83
CA VAL A 181 7.16 -8.03 -12.40
C VAL A 181 6.77 -7.20 -13.62
N LEU A 182 5.47 -7.13 -13.90
CA LEU A 182 4.88 -6.24 -14.87
C LEU A 182 3.89 -5.35 -14.15
N ALA A 183 4.04 -4.03 -14.30
CA ALA A 183 3.07 -3.06 -13.84
C ALA A 183 2.59 -2.25 -15.03
N SER A 184 1.32 -1.88 -15.03
CA SER A 184 0.78 -0.90 -15.96
C SER A 184 -0.19 0.03 -15.26
N VAL A 185 -0.34 1.24 -15.78
CA VAL A 185 -1.36 2.19 -15.35
C VAL A 185 -1.90 2.88 -16.59
N VAL A 186 -3.22 2.97 -16.70
CA VAL A 186 -3.87 3.58 -17.87
C VAL A 186 -3.82 5.10 -17.80
N ASN A 187 -4.05 5.66 -16.62
CA ASN A 187 -4.06 7.10 -16.45
C ASN A 187 -3.67 7.47 -15.02
N THR A 188 -2.74 8.41 -14.90
CA THR A 188 -2.37 9.06 -13.64
C THR A 188 -2.64 10.55 -13.78
N LEU A 189 -3.37 11.13 -12.84
CA LEU A 189 -3.68 12.55 -12.78
C LEU A 189 -3.35 13.08 -11.39
N LEU A 190 -2.52 14.11 -11.35
CA LEU A 190 -2.27 14.94 -10.18
C LEU A 190 -3.12 16.20 -10.32
N GLY A 191 -3.91 16.54 -9.32
CA GLY A 191 -4.85 17.66 -9.35
C GLY A 191 -6.17 17.33 -10.04
N ASP A 192 -6.81 18.35 -10.61
CA ASP A 192 -8.10 18.26 -11.30
C ASP A 192 -7.94 18.70 -12.76
N LYS A 193 -8.54 17.97 -13.70
CA LYS A 193 -8.50 18.27 -15.14
C LYS A 193 -9.04 19.66 -15.46
N HIS A 194 -9.93 20.19 -14.63
CA HIS A 194 -10.53 21.51 -14.79
C HIS A 194 -9.67 22.63 -14.19
N THR A 195 -8.66 22.31 -13.39
CA THR A 195 -7.77 23.29 -12.75
C THR A 195 -6.29 22.99 -13.05
N ASP A 196 -5.39 23.27 -12.09
CA ASP A 196 -3.99 22.87 -12.14
C ASP A 196 -3.89 21.35 -12.14
N HIS A 197 -3.20 20.80 -13.14
CA HIS A 197 -2.96 19.36 -13.19
C HIS A 197 -1.65 18.97 -13.86
N ALA A 198 -1.20 17.78 -13.50
CA ALA A 198 -0.23 17.02 -14.26
C ALA A 198 -0.80 15.62 -14.52
N ALA A 199 -0.96 15.26 -15.79
CA ALA A 199 -1.41 13.95 -16.20
C ALA A 199 -0.27 13.19 -16.89
N VAL A 200 -0.21 11.89 -16.62
CA VAL A 200 0.63 10.93 -17.32
C VAL A 200 -0.31 9.92 -17.96
N GLY A 201 -0.16 9.73 -19.26
CA GLY A 201 -0.95 8.78 -20.01
C GLY A 201 -0.61 7.33 -19.66
N PRO A 202 -1.04 6.38 -20.51
CA PRO A 202 -0.75 4.97 -20.30
C PRO A 202 0.75 4.74 -20.08
N SER A 203 1.10 4.00 -19.03
CA SER A 203 2.49 3.63 -18.80
C SER A 203 2.63 2.18 -18.38
N LYS A 204 3.79 1.61 -18.73
CA LYS A 204 4.12 0.22 -18.52
C LYS A 204 5.53 0.13 -17.97
N LEU A 205 5.71 -0.76 -17.00
CA LEU A 205 6.97 -1.04 -16.34
C LEU A 205 7.16 -2.55 -16.26
N ALA A 206 8.24 -3.08 -16.84
CA ALA A 206 8.63 -4.47 -16.67
C ALA A 206 9.98 -4.57 -15.95
N LEU A 207 10.03 -5.33 -14.88
CA LEU A 207 11.23 -5.66 -14.12
C LEU A 207 11.48 -7.17 -14.17
N SER A 208 12.74 -7.57 -14.18
CA SER A 208 13.13 -8.97 -13.99
C SER A 208 14.25 -9.09 -12.98
N ARG A 209 14.25 -10.15 -12.19
CA ARG A 209 15.30 -10.45 -11.23
C ARG A 209 16.34 -11.38 -11.85
N ARG A 210 17.61 -10.98 -11.84
CA ARG A 210 18.76 -11.82 -12.23
C ARG A 210 19.83 -11.69 -11.16
N GLU A 211 20.40 -12.81 -10.73
CA GLU A 211 21.47 -12.85 -9.72
C GLU A 211 21.08 -12.15 -8.40
N GLY A 212 19.80 -12.17 -8.04
CA GLY A 212 19.29 -11.52 -6.83
C GLY A 212 18.94 -10.04 -6.99
N GLU A 213 19.26 -9.40 -8.12
CA GLU A 213 19.00 -7.98 -8.39
C GLU A 213 17.83 -7.78 -9.35
N TRP A 214 16.97 -6.80 -9.07
CA TRP A 214 15.91 -6.37 -9.98
C TRP A 214 16.47 -5.45 -11.05
N LYS A 215 16.25 -5.79 -12.32
CA LYS A 215 16.68 -5.01 -13.48
C LYS A 215 15.46 -4.55 -14.26
N LEU A 216 15.47 -3.26 -14.65
CA LEU A 216 14.49 -2.69 -15.55
C LEU A 216 14.64 -3.33 -16.93
N ARG A 217 13.55 -3.90 -17.46
CA ARG A 217 13.49 -4.46 -18.81
C ARG A 217 12.79 -3.52 -19.78
N GLU A 218 11.71 -2.90 -19.34
CA GLU A 218 10.85 -2.07 -20.17
C GLU A 218 10.29 -0.93 -19.33
N LEU A 219 10.30 0.27 -19.89
CA LEU A 219 9.60 1.43 -19.37
C LEU A 219 9.00 2.17 -20.57
N GLU A 220 7.69 2.25 -20.60
CA GLU A 220 6.94 2.97 -21.63
C GLU A 220 6.02 3.97 -20.95
N ILE A 221 5.95 5.18 -21.48
CA ILE A 221 5.08 6.25 -21.03
C ILE A 221 4.52 6.92 -22.27
N ASP A 222 3.22 6.75 -22.51
CA ASP A 222 2.51 7.35 -23.63
C ASP A 222 2.01 8.74 -23.26
N GLY A 223 2.93 9.69 -23.35
CA GLY A 223 2.65 11.10 -23.18
C GLY A 223 2.51 11.56 -21.72
N ALA A 224 2.69 12.86 -21.55
CA ALA A 224 2.42 13.57 -20.31
C ALA A 224 1.93 14.97 -20.67
N SER A 225 1.01 15.51 -19.86
CA SER A 225 0.52 16.88 -20.01
C SER A 225 0.55 17.58 -18.67
N VAL A 226 1.06 18.80 -18.64
CA VAL A 226 1.04 19.65 -17.46
C VAL A 226 0.29 20.92 -17.82
N ARG A 227 -0.64 21.32 -16.96
CA ARG A 227 -1.33 22.59 -17.03
C ARG A 227 -1.23 23.26 -15.67
N SER A 228 -0.66 24.45 -15.66
CA SER A 228 -0.69 25.36 -14.52
C SER A 228 -1.60 26.51 -14.91
N LEU A 229 -2.69 26.70 -14.17
CA LEU A 229 -3.58 27.85 -14.30
C LEU A 229 -3.28 28.92 -13.24
N HIS A 230 -2.65 28.53 -12.12
CA HIS A 230 -2.35 29.46 -11.03
C HIS A 230 -0.87 29.82 -10.93
N ASP A 231 -0.57 31.10 -11.09
CA ASP A 231 0.77 31.69 -10.92
C ASP A 231 1.09 32.06 -9.46
N GLY A 232 0.24 31.63 -8.50
CA GLY A 232 0.46 31.82 -7.07
C GLY A 232 -0.16 33.08 -6.45
N GLU A 233 -0.89 33.90 -7.22
CA GLU A 233 -1.56 35.12 -6.73
C GLU A 233 -3.07 34.95 -6.41
N GLY A 234 -3.63 33.76 -6.67
CA GLY A 234 -5.05 33.46 -6.43
C GLY A 234 -5.38 32.98 -5.00
N LYS A 235 -6.67 32.96 -4.64
CA LYS A 235 -7.17 32.42 -3.35
C LYS A 235 -6.98 30.90 -3.21
N GLU A 236 -6.89 30.19 -4.33
CA GLU A 236 -6.67 28.73 -4.37
C GLU A 236 -5.18 28.40 -4.27
N ARG A 237 -4.85 27.39 -3.46
CA ARG A 237 -3.47 26.96 -3.26
C ARG A 237 -2.94 26.23 -4.49
N PRO A 238 -1.72 26.55 -4.99
CA PRO A 238 -1.12 25.85 -6.12
C PRO A 238 -0.98 24.35 -5.87
N LEU A 239 -1.17 23.53 -6.90
CA LEU A 239 -1.09 22.05 -6.81
C LEU A 239 0.22 21.58 -6.18
N ALA A 240 1.35 22.18 -6.56
CA ALA A 240 2.66 21.83 -6.01
C ALA A 240 2.77 22.04 -4.50
N SER A 241 2.09 23.07 -3.95
CA SER A 241 2.06 23.34 -2.52
C SER A 241 1.20 22.32 -1.77
N ARG A 242 0.03 21.96 -2.35
CA ARG A 242 -0.87 20.93 -1.84
C ARG A 242 -0.19 19.56 -1.81
N LEU A 243 0.45 19.15 -2.91
CA LEU A 243 1.23 17.91 -2.97
C LEU A 243 2.35 17.89 -1.93
N ARG A 244 3.08 19.00 -1.76
CA ARG A 244 4.14 19.08 -0.76
C ARG A 244 3.59 18.94 0.66
N GLN A 245 2.46 19.57 0.97
CA GLN A 245 1.79 19.46 2.26
C GLN A 245 1.33 18.02 2.52
N ALA A 246 0.66 17.39 1.56
CA ALA A 246 0.24 15.99 1.65
C ALA A 246 1.43 15.03 1.82
N LEU A 247 2.53 15.26 1.11
CA LEU A 247 3.74 14.45 1.29
C LEU A 247 4.41 14.67 2.65
N SER A 248 4.22 15.84 3.25
CA SER A 248 4.76 16.16 4.58
C SER A 248 3.96 15.48 5.70
N SER A 249 2.64 15.37 5.60
CA SER A 249 1.82 14.63 6.58
C SER A 249 2.10 13.12 6.54
N LEU A 250 2.40 12.58 5.35
CA LEU A 250 2.78 11.17 5.20
C LEU A 250 4.18 10.85 5.75
N ARG A 251 5.02 11.87 6.02
CA ARG A 251 6.37 11.66 6.53
C ARG A 251 6.27 11.30 8.02
N PRO A 252 6.92 10.21 8.49
CA PRO A 252 6.97 9.93 9.91
C PRO A 252 7.57 11.14 10.63
N ASN A 253 6.85 11.63 11.63
CA ASN A 253 7.36 12.61 12.59
C ASN A 253 8.46 11.89 13.38
N THR A 254 9.69 11.96 12.89
CA THR A 254 10.85 11.56 13.66
C THR A 254 10.97 12.60 14.76
N GLY A 255 10.29 12.34 15.88
CA GLY A 255 10.33 13.20 17.04
C GLY A 255 11.78 13.53 17.36
N THR A 256 12.12 14.80 17.23
CA THR A 256 13.24 15.37 17.96
C THR A 256 12.95 15.10 19.42
N GLY A 257 13.63 14.09 19.98
CA GLY A 257 13.69 13.90 21.41
C GLY A 257 14.19 15.21 22.01
N THR A 258 13.30 15.93 22.68
CA THR A 258 13.67 16.95 23.64
C THR A 258 14.44 16.21 24.73
N GLY A 259 15.77 16.20 24.58
CA GLY A 259 16.68 15.91 25.67
C GLY A 259 16.43 16.94 26.74
N THR A 260 15.68 16.56 27.75
CA THR A 260 15.57 17.30 29.01
C THR A 260 16.92 17.17 29.69
N ASP A 261 17.86 18.06 29.36
CA ASP A 261 19.07 18.27 30.17
C ASP A 261 18.63 18.84 31.51
N THR A 262 18.40 17.96 32.47
CA THR A 262 18.33 18.32 33.89
C THR A 262 19.73 18.70 34.35
N GLY A 263 20.05 19.98 34.25
CA GLY A 263 21.22 20.57 34.88
C GLY A 263 21.10 20.52 36.41
N THR A 264 21.68 19.50 37.04
CA THR A 264 21.98 19.52 38.48
C THR A 264 23.27 20.27 38.71
N GLY A 265 23.15 21.57 38.97
CA GLY A 265 24.22 22.41 39.52
C GLY A 265 23.98 22.67 41.00
N THR A 266 24.62 21.88 41.88
CA THR A 266 24.82 22.23 43.28
C THR A 266 26.26 21.90 43.66
N GLY A 267 27.13 22.90 43.52
CA GLY A 267 28.49 22.90 44.03
C GLY A 267 28.68 24.10 44.96
N THR A 268 28.34 23.93 46.23
CA THR A 268 28.81 24.77 47.32
C THR A 268 29.67 23.89 48.23
N GLY A 269 30.97 24.13 48.18
CA GLY A 269 31.95 23.55 49.09
C GLY A 269 32.98 24.61 49.42
N THR A 270 32.88 25.11 50.64
CA THR A 270 33.86 25.91 51.38
C THR A 270 35.17 25.17 51.57
#